data_AF-A0A5C7PTC3-F1
#
_entry.id   AF-A0A5C7PTC3-F1
#
_cell.length_a   1.000
_cell.length_b   1.000
_cell.length_c   1.000
_cell.angle_alpha   90.00
_cell.angle_beta   90.00
_cell.angle_gamma   90.00
#
_symmetry.space_group_name_H-M   'P 1'
#
loop_
_entity.id
_entity.type
_entity.pdbx_description
1 polymer ?
#
loop_
_entity_poly.entity_id
_entity_poly.type
_entity_poly.pdbx_seq_one_letter_code
_entity_poly.pdbx_strand_id
1 'polypeptide(L)'
;MERYASPKHGYEVFRFRDVPGRDDIEIHIGNYIRDTLGCPLLGNGWTVLNGLPALTQSAKAYQTFMNKMKGVDVAEISVYSIFRCAGGGVQ
;
A
#
# COMPACT_ATOMS: atom_id res chain seq x y z
N MET A 1 -7.50 -5.91 -8.59
CA MET A 1 -6.44 -4.93 -8.91
C MET A 1 -5.87 -5.23 -10.29
N GLU A 2 -5.42 -4.20 -11.00
CA GLU A 2 -4.87 -4.31 -12.36
C GLU A 2 -3.58 -3.50 -12.51
N ARG A 3 -2.72 -3.91 -13.43
CA ARG A 3 -1.52 -3.17 -13.84
C ARG A 3 -1.92 -1.88 -14.54
N TYR A 4 -1.30 -0.77 -14.16
CA TYR A 4 -1.63 0.55 -14.67
C TYR A 4 -0.39 1.44 -14.76
N ALA A 5 -0.20 2.13 -15.89
CA ALA A 5 0.84 3.16 -16.02
C ALA A 5 0.32 4.46 -15.40
N SER A 6 0.73 4.78 -14.16
CA SER A 6 0.22 5.94 -13.42
C SER A 6 0.76 7.26 -13.99
N PRO A 7 -0.10 8.17 -14.49
CA PRO A 7 0.35 9.49 -14.95
C PRO A 7 0.87 10.36 -13.80
N LYS A 8 0.31 10.16 -12.59
CA LYS A 8 0.70 10.90 -11.38
C LYS A 8 2.11 10.56 -10.92
N HIS A 9 2.49 9.28 -11.01
CA HIS A 9 3.77 8.80 -10.50
C HIS A 9 4.83 8.60 -11.59
N GLY A 10 4.43 8.49 -12.86
CA GLY A 10 5.34 8.32 -13.99
C GLY A 10 5.93 6.92 -14.13
N TYR A 11 5.36 5.91 -13.44
CA TYR A 11 5.77 4.51 -13.51
C TYR A 11 4.58 3.57 -13.35
N GLU A 12 4.79 2.29 -13.64
CA GLU A 12 3.76 1.26 -13.50
C GLU A 12 3.41 0.99 -12.03
N VAL A 13 2.12 0.90 -11.74
CA VAL A 13 1.58 0.53 -10.43
C VAL A 13 0.54 -0.56 -10.59
N PHE A 14 0.11 -1.14 -9.47
CA PHE A 14 -1.17 -1.84 -9.43
C PHE A 14 -2.22 -0.90 -8.84
N ARG A 15 -3.34 -0.73 -9.55
CA ARG A 15 -4.48 0.04 -9.07
C ARG A 15 -5.65 -0.86 -8.70
N PHE A 16 -6.44 -0.44 -7.74
CA PHE A 16 -7.67 -1.13 -7.38
C PHE A 16 -8.77 -0.70 -8.34
N ARG A 17 -9.67 -1.63 -8.61
CA ARG A 17 -10.86 -1.43 -9.43
C ARG A 17 -12.06 -1.85 -8.62
N ASP A 18 -13.21 -1.30 -8.98
CA ASP A 18 -14.51 -1.70 -8.42
C ASP A 18 -14.62 -1.50 -6.90
N VAL A 19 -13.96 -0.46 -6.37
CA VAL A 19 -14.10 -0.05 -4.96
C VAL A 19 -15.27 0.94 -4.85
N PRO A 20 -16.35 0.63 -4.11
CA PRO A 20 -17.50 1.54 -4.02
C PRO A 20 -17.12 2.92 -3.46
N GLY A 21 -17.47 3.98 -4.20
CA GLY A 21 -17.27 5.37 -3.77
C GLY A 21 -15.82 5.85 -3.75
N ARG A 22 -14.88 5.09 -4.33
CA ARG A 22 -13.47 5.46 -4.45
C ARG A 22 -12.87 4.97 -5.77
N ASP A 23 -12.07 5.83 -6.38
CA ASP A 23 -11.25 5.56 -7.55
C ASP A 23 -9.78 5.91 -7.26
N ASP A 24 -8.92 5.65 -8.23
CA ASP A 24 -7.49 6.02 -8.23
C ASP A 24 -6.70 5.59 -6.99
N ILE A 25 -7.12 4.47 -6.39
CA ILE A 25 -6.40 3.79 -5.33
C ILE A 25 -5.24 3.02 -5.97
N GLU A 26 -4.02 3.42 -5.67
CA GLU A 26 -2.81 2.85 -6.27
C GLU A 26 -1.88 2.27 -5.20
N ILE A 27 -1.19 1.17 -5.53
CA ILE A 27 -0.05 0.67 -4.75
C ILE A 27 1.21 1.31 -5.33
N HIS A 28 1.73 2.32 -4.64
CA HIS A 28 2.85 3.11 -5.12
C HIS A 28 3.96 3.29 -4.06
N ILE A 29 5.09 3.87 -4.48
CA ILE A 29 6.17 4.24 -3.58
C ILE A 29 5.71 5.43 -2.74
N GLY A 30 5.66 5.26 -1.41
CA GLY A 30 5.34 6.31 -0.45
C GLY A 30 5.80 5.90 0.95
N ASN A 31 5.98 6.88 1.82
CA ASN A 31 6.59 6.66 3.14
C ASN A 31 5.81 7.30 4.28
N TYR A 32 4.99 8.32 4.00
CA TYR A 32 4.40 9.18 5.00
C TYR A 32 2.89 8.98 5.10
N ILE A 33 2.30 9.36 6.24
CA ILE A 33 0.83 9.34 6.43
C ILE A 33 0.08 10.16 5.37
N ARG A 34 0.66 11.26 4.88
CA ARG A 34 0.05 12.02 3.78
C ARG A 34 -0.03 11.23 2.47
N ASP A 35 0.82 10.23 2.29
CA ASP A 35 0.81 9.34 1.13
C ASP A 35 -0.22 8.20 1.31
N THR A 36 -0.74 7.98 2.53
CA THR A 36 -1.79 6.98 2.81
C THR A 36 -3.21 7.53 2.68
N LEU A 37 -3.40 8.73 2.14
CA LEU A 37 -4.72 9.36 1.95
C LEU A 37 -5.50 8.70 0.80
N GLY A 38 -5.77 7.41 0.94
CA GLY A 38 -6.49 6.59 -0.04
C GLY A 38 -5.65 5.52 -0.72
N CYS A 39 -4.32 5.58 -0.66
CA CYS A 39 -3.43 4.61 -1.29
C CYS A 39 -2.76 3.68 -0.27
N PRO A 40 -2.78 2.34 -0.45
CA PRO A 40 -1.95 1.42 0.29
C PRO A 40 -0.47 1.58 -0.09
N LEU A 41 0.41 1.58 0.92
CA LEU A 41 1.85 1.76 0.71
C LEU A 41 2.62 0.46 0.94
N LEU A 42 3.76 0.33 0.26
CA LEU A 42 4.70 -0.78 0.42
C LEU A 42 5.91 -0.33 1.23
N GLY A 43 6.37 -1.20 2.13
CA GLY A 43 7.59 -1.01 2.91
C GLY A 43 8.10 -2.34 3.45
N ASN A 44 9.41 -2.45 3.65
CA ASN A 44 10.04 -3.61 4.29
C ASN A 44 10.38 -3.33 5.77
N GLY A 45 9.90 -2.22 6.30
CA GLY A 45 10.10 -1.79 7.68
C GLY A 45 9.33 -0.50 7.93
N TRP A 46 9.37 -0.05 9.18
CA TRP A 46 8.76 1.21 9.60
C TRP A 46 9.64 1.89 10.66
N THR A 47 9.41 3.18 10.85
CA THR A 47 10.07 4.03 11.84
C THR A 47 9.10 5.12 12.30
N VAL A 48 9.54 5.99 13.21
CA VAL A 48 8.83 7.22 13.59
C VAL A 48 9.63 8.41 13.07
N LEU A 49 8.99 9.25 12.25
CA LEU A 49 9.55 10.51 11.77
C LEU A 49 8.64 11.66 12.22
N ASN A 50 9.20 12.65 12.91
CA ASN A 50 8.45 13.79 13.44
C ASN A 50 7.23 13.38 14.28
N GLY A 51 7.38 12.33 15.10
CA GLY A 51 6.30 11.79 15.94
C GLY A 51 5.23 10.99 15.21
N LEU A 52 5.36 10.80 13.89
CA LEU A 52 4.40 10.05 13.08
C LEU A 52 5.02 8.76 12.52
N PRO A 53 4.25 7.66 12.43
CA PRO A 53 4.71 6.45 11.75
C PRO A 53 5.07 6.74 10.29
N ALA A 54 6.17 6.15 9.84
CA ALA A 54 6.62 6.21 8.45
C ALA A 54 7.15 4.84 8.00
N LEU A 55 6.86 4.46 6.77
CA LEU A 55 7.45 3.25 6.18
C LEU A 55 8.90 3.51 5.75
N THR A 56 9.71 2.47 5.74
CA THR A 56 11.08 2.50 5.21
C THR A 56 11.26 1.52 4.05
N GLN A 57 12.23 1.81 3.19
CA GLN A 57 12.57 0.96 2.03
C GLN A 57 11.42 0.75 1.02
N SER A 58 10.56 1.74 0.84
CA SER A 58 9.38 1.69 -0.03
C SER A 58 9.72 1.38 -1.50
N ALA A 59 10.76 2.01 -2.05
CA ALA A 59 11.21 1.72 -3.42
C ALA A 59 11.67 0.27 -3.62
N LYS A 60 12.40 -0.29 -2.64
CA LYS A 60 12.85 -1.70 -2.65
C LYS A 60 11.66 -2.66 -2.52
N ALA A 61 10.70 -2.33 -1.66
CA ALA A 61 9.47 -3.11 -1.49
C ALA A 61 8.63 -3.10 -2.77
N TYR A 62 8.50 -1.95 -3.42
CA TYR A 62 7.86 -1.80 -4.73
C TYR A 62 8.53 -2.67 -5.80
N GLN A 63 9.85 -2.61 -5.95
CA GLN A 63 10.56 -3.46 -6.92
C GLN A 63 10.34 -4.96 -6.65
N THR A 64 10.37 -5.34 -5.37
CA THR A 64 10.10 -6.73 -4.95
C THR A 64 8.67 -7.15 -5.31
N PHE A 65 7.69 -6.28 -5.07
CA PHE A 65 6.30 -6.51 -5.43
C PHE A 65 6.14 -6.66 -6.95
N MET A 66 6.64 -5.71 -7.74
CA MET A 66 6.51 -5.75 -9.21
C MET A 66 7.20 -6.97 -9.83
N ASN A 67 8.35 -7.39 -9.27
CA ASN A 67 9.02 -8.62 -9.69
C ASN A 67 8.18 -9.87 -9.41
N LYS A 68 7.50 -9.93 -8.26
CA LYS A 68 6.57 -11.04 -7.94
C LYS A 68 5.33 -11.03 -8.83
N MET A 69 4.92 -9.85 -9.30
CA MET A 69 3.79 -9.65 -10.21
C MET A 69 4.19 -9.72 -11.70
N LYS A 70 5.41 -10.14 -12.04
CA LYS A 70 5.86 -10.20 -13.44
C LYS A 70 4.98 -11.14 -14.25
N GLY A 71 4.45 -10.65 -15.37
CA GLY A 71 3.53 -11.41 -16.23
C GLY A 71 2.10 -11.51 -15.69
N VAL A 72 1.79 -10.82 -14.59
CA VAL A 72 0.43 -10.68 -14.05
C VAL A 72 -0.06 -9.28 -14.37
N ASP A 73 -1.22 -9.18 -15.01
CA ASP A 73 -1.87 -7.91 -15.33
C ASP A 73 -3.13 -7.66 -14.50
N VAL A 74 -3.75 -8.71 -13.96
CA VAL A 74 -4.92 -8.64 -13.10
C VAL A 74 -4.75 -9.62 -11.94
N ALA A 75 -5.13 -9.19 -10.74
CA ALA A 75 -5.12 -10.03 -9.55
C ALA A 75 -6.26 -9.67 -8.60
N GLU A 76 -6.75 -10.66 -7.86
CA GLU A 76 -7.67 -10.45 -6.75
C GLU A 76 -6.90 -10.01 -5.50
N ILE A 77 -7.54 -9.18 -4.66
CA ILE A 77 -6.99 -8.74 -3.38
C ILE A 77 -8.02 -8.93 -2.28
N SER A 78 -7.60 -9.56 -1.19
CA SER A 78 -8.41 -9.73 0.01
C SER A 78 -7.80 -8.92 1.14
N VAL A 79 -8.62 -8.07 1.78
CA VAL A 79 -8.19 -7.24 2.91
C VAL A 79 -8.75 -7.84 4.19
N TYR A 80 -7.85 -8.15 5.12
CA TYR A 80 -8.20 -8.70 6.42
C TYR A 80 -7.85 -7.70 7.51
N SER A 81 -8.74 -7.55 8.48
CA SER A 81 -8.38 -6.85 9.70
C SER A 81 -7.51 -7.75 10.58
N ILE A 82 -6.39 -7.20 11.06
CA ILE A 82 -5.49 -7.87 12.00
C ILE A 82 -5.52 -7.14 13.35
N PHE A 83 -6.70 -6.91 13.91
CA PHE A 83 -6.78 -6.49 15.30
C PHE A 83 -6.31 -7.65 16.20
N ARG A 84 -5.18 -7.46 16.87
CA ARG A 84 -5.00 -8.07 18.19
C ARG A 84 -5.73 -7.17 19.17
N CYS A 85 -6.82 -7.65 19.78
CA CYS A 85 -7.33 -7.02 21.00
C CYS A 85 -6.16 -6.94 21.99
N ALA A 86 -5.61 -5.75 22.20
CA ALA A 86 -4.90 -5.46 23.43
C ALA A 86 -5.94 -5.65 24.54
N GLY A 87 -5.68 -6.60 25.44
CA GLY A 87 -6.65 -7.08 26.41
C GLY A 87 -7.42 -5.95 27.09
N GLY A 88 -8.75 -6.02 27.01
CA GLY A 88 -9.61 -5.45 28.03
C GLY A 88 -9.34 -6.20 29.33
N GLY A 89 -8.42 -5.69 30.13
CA GLY A 89 -8.28 -6.03 31.54
C GLY A 89 -8.98 -4.93 32.33
N VAL A 90 -10.23 -5.19 32.71
CA VAL A 90 -10.85 -4.51 33.83
C VAL A 90 -10.26 -5.15 35.09
N GLN A 91 -9.43 -4.41 35.82
CA GLN A 91 -9.39 -4.41 37.29
C GLN A 91 -8.62 -3.19 37.78
#